data_AF-X7EJB7-F1
#
_entry.id   AF-X7EJB7-F1
#
_cell.length_a   1.000
_cell.length_b   1.000
_cell.length_c   1.000
_cell.angle_alpha   90.00
_cell.angle_beta   90.00
_cell.angle_gamma   90.00
#
_symmetry.space_group_name_H-M   'P 1'
#
loop_
_entity.id
_entity.type
_entity.pdbx_description
1 polymer ?
#
loop_
_entity_poly.entity_id
_entity_poly.type
_entity_poly.pdbx_seq_one_letter_code
_entity_poly.pdbx_strand_id
1 'polypeptide(L)' 'MAQSAPATATHTSFGGILDRMTEGLTRGLTFLVENNPRYGQISAINGMSDAELSKRGTTRADLVRKVFSDRYYL' A
#
# COMPACT_ATOMS: atom_id res chain seq x y z
N MET A 1 -31.42 34.45 -34.96
CA MET A 1 -30.88 33.07 -34.99
C MET A 1 -30.15 32.85 -33.68
N ALA A 2 -30.72 32.10 -32.73
CA ALA A 2 -30.12 31.82 -31.43
C ALA A 2 -29.48 30.42 -31.47
N GLN A 3 -28.16 30.35 -31.30
CA GLN A 3 -27.43 29.09 -31.21
C GLN A 3 -27.56 28.56 -29.79
N SER A 4 -28.23 27.42 -29.62
CA SER A 4 -28.27 26.67 -28.36
C SER A 4 -26.96 25.91 -28.17
N ALA A 5 -26.21 26.26 -27.13
CA ALA A 5 -25.00 25.54 -26.72
C ALA A 5 -25.34 24.11 -26.28
N PRO A 6 -24.58 23.08 -26.69
CA PRO A 6 -24.78 21.74 -26.16
C PRO A 6 -24.28 21.72 -24.70
N ALA A 7 -25.20 21.59 -23.76
CA ALA A 7 -24.85 21.24 -22.39
C ALA A 7 -24.26 19.83 -22.40
N THR A 8 -22.94 19.71 -22.22
CA THR A 8 -22.27 18.41 -22.03
C THR A 8 -22.74 17.82 -20.72
N ALA A 9 -23.79 16.98 -20.78
CA ALA A 9 -24.19 16.16 -19.65
C ALA A 9 -23.09 15.11 -19.41
N THR A 10 -22.28 15.29 -18.36
CA THR A 10 -21.34 14.26 -17.90
C THR A 10 -22.14 13.07 -17.40
N HIS A 11 -22.31 12.06 -18.26
CA HIS A 11 -22.96 10.82 -17.90
C HIS A 11 -22.07 10.07 -16.91
N THR A 12 -22.36 10.20 -15.61
CA THR A 12 -21.66 9.43 -14.58
C THR A 12 -22.09 7.98 -14.73
N SER A 13 -21.27 7.20 -15.43
CA SER A 13 -21.51 5.77 -15.58
C SER A 13 -21.19 5.07 -14.27
N PHE A 14 -21.85 3.93 -14.04
CA PHE A 14 -21.53 3.06 -12.90
C PHE A 14 -20.04 2.66 -12.89
N GLY A 15 -19.42 2.52 -14.07
CA GLY A 15 -17.97 2.30 -14.20
C GLY A 15 -17.14 3.45 -13.61
N GLY A 16 -17.49 4.71 -13.91
CA GLY A 16 -16.78 5.87 -13.35
C GLY A 16 -16.89 6.01 -11.84
N ILE A 17 -17.94 5.46 -11.21
CA ILE A 17 -18.06 5.41 -9.75
C ILE A 17 -17.13 4.35 -9.17
N LEU A 18 -17.10 3.15 -9.76
CA LEU A 18 -16.22 2.07 -9.34
C LEU A 18 -14.73 2.46 -9.49
N ASP A 19 -14.37 3.12 -10.59
CA ASP A 19 -13.00 3.59 -10.82
C ASP A 19 -12.55 4.58 -9.74
N ARG A 20 -13.43 5.50 -9.31
CA ARG A 20 -13.13 6.43 -8.22
C ARG A 20 -13.00 5.73 -6.88
N MET A 21 -13.79 4.68 -6.63
CA MET A 21 -13.71 3.92 -5.38
C MET A 21 -12.41 3.11 -5.30
N THR A 22 -12.01 2.44 -6.39
CA THR A 22 -10.75 1.68 -6.43
C THR A 22 -9.55 2.61 -6.33
N GLU A 23 -9.58 3.77 -6.99
CA GLU A 23 -8.54 4.78 -6.86
C GLU A 23 -8.43 5.36 -5.45
N GLY A 24 -9.57 5.61 -4.78
CA GLY A 24 -9.59 6.04 -3.38
C GLY A 24 -8.99 4.99 -2.44
N LEU A 25 -9.34 3.71 -2.66
CA LEU A 25 -8.82 2.59 -1.87
C LEU A 25 -7.31 2.44 -2.03
N THR A 26 -6.79 2.47 -3.25
CA THR A 26 -5.35 2.33 -3.50
C THR A 26 -4.56 3.46 -2.85
N ARG A 27 -5.02 4.71 -3.00
CA ARG A 27 -4.41 5.88 -2.35
C ARG A 27 -4.42 5.75 -0.83
N GLY A 28 -5.53 5.28 -0.24
CA GLY A 28 -5.64 5.05 1.19
C GLY A 28 -4.66 4.00 1.71
N LEU A 29 -4.55 2.86 1.01
CA LEU A 29 -3.61 1.80 1.36
C LEU A 29 -2.14 2.27 1.21
N THR A 30 -1.82 3.00 0.14
CA THR A 30 -0.50 3.61 -0.06
C THR A 30 -0.14 4.55 1.09
N PHE A 31 -1.06 5.43 1.49
CA PHE A 31 -0.84 6.34 2.61
C PHE A 31 -0.55 5.61 3.93
N LEU A 32 -1.28 4.53 4.22
CA LEU A 32 -1.06 3.70 5.41
C LEU A 32 0.32 3.03 5.39
N VAL A 33 0.78 2.59 4.22
CA VAL A 33 2.09 1.98 4.03
C VAL A 33 3.21 3.01 4.17
N GLU A 34 3.11 4.14 3.48
CA GLU A 34 4.11 5.21 3.49
C GLU A 34 4.27 5.86 4.87
N ASN A 35 3.18 5.99 5.64
CA ASN A 35 3.24 6.53 7.01
C ASN A 35 3.62 5.49 8.07
N ASN A 36 3.85 4.23 7.70
CA ASN A 36 4.24 3.22 8.67
C ASN A 36 5.78 3.13 8.79
N PRO A 37 6.38 3.59 9.90
CA PRO A 37 7.84 3.59 10.05
C PRO A 37 8.46 2.19 10.05
N ARG A 38 7.66 1.13 10.29
CA ARG A 38 8.14 -0.26 10.24
C ARG A 38 8.12 -0.85 8.83
N TYR A 39 7.37 -0.26 7.90
CA TYR A 39 7.26 -0.81 6.55
C TYR A 39 8.62 -0.86 5.84
N GLY A 40 9.43 0.19 5.98
CA GLY A 40 10.79 0.20 5.45
C GLY A 40 11.67 -0.93 6.02
N GLN A 41 11.52 -1.24 7.32
CA GLN A 41 12.26 -2.32 7.96
C GLN A 41 11.83 -3.69 7.41
N ILE A 42 10.52 -3.91 7.25
CA ILE A 42 9.97 -5.14 6.68
C ILE A 42 10.38 -5.30 5.21
N SER A 43 10.35 -4.22 4.43
CA SER A 43 10.83 -4.24 3.04
C SER A 43 12.31 -4.61 2.97
N ALA A 44 13.14 -4.08 3.86
CA ALA A 44 14.56 -4.44 3.93
C ALA A 44 14.77 -5.91 4.30
N ILE A 45 14.00 -6.43 5.27
CA ILE A 45 14.05 -7.85 5.67
C ILE A 45 13.62 -8.78 4.53
N ASN A 46 12.56 -8.41 3.81
CA ASN A 46 12.07 -9.18 2.66
C ASN A 46 13.04 -9.14 1.48
N GLY A 47 13.84 -8.07 1.34
CA GLY A 47 14.89 -7.96 0.33
C GLY A 47 16.14 -8.79 0.63
N MET A 48 16.32 -9.30 1.84
CA MET A 48 17.48 -10.15 2.19
C MET A 48 17.30 -11.57 1.64
N SER A 49 18.37 -12.11 1.05
CA SER A 49 18.43 -13.51 0.64
C SER A 49 18.59 -14.45 1.83
N ASP A 50 18.21 -15.72 1.67
CA ASP A 50 18.35 -16.71 2.74
C ASP A 50 19.82 -16.99 3.09
N ALA A 51 20.74 -16.84 2.14
CA ALA A 51 22.18 -16.93 2.38
C ALA A 51 22.68 -15.79 3.28
N GLU A 52 22.19 -14.57 3.10
CA GLU A 52 22.53 -13.44 3.97
C GLU A 52 21.95 -13.59 5.37
N LEU A 53 20.72 -14.10 5.47
CA LEU A 53 20.09 -14.41 6.76
C LEU A 53 20.90 -15.47 7.51
N SER A 54 21.31 -16.54 6.81
CA SER A 54 22.15 -17.60 7.37
C SER A 54 23.53 -17.08 7.85
N LYS A 55 24.19 -16.22 7.05
CA LYS A 55 25.45 -15.57 7.47
C LYS A 55 25.29 -14.71 8.73
N ARG A 56 24.12 -14.14 8.96
CA ARG A 56 23.78 -13.37 10.16
C ARG A 56 23.32 -14.24 11.33
N GLY A 57 23.18 -15.56 11.14
CA GLY A 57 22.71 -16.48 12.16
C GLY A 57 21.26 -16.22 12.61
N THR A 58 20.42 -15.68 11.72
CA THR A 58 19.03 -15.31 12.03
C THR A 58 18.09 -15.86 10.97
N THR A 59 16.80 -15.99 11.30
CA THR A 59 15.76 -16.23 10.31
C THR A 59 15.04 -14.94 9.94
N ARG A 60 14.32 -14.95 8.80
CA ARG A 60 13.44 -13.84 8.41
C ARG A 60 12.36 -13.61 9.48
N ALA A 61 11.83 -14.69 10.05
CA ALA A 61 10.80 -14.64 11.09
C ALA A 61 11.32 -13.97 12.38
N ASP A 62 12.55 -14.27 12.81
CA ASP A 62 13.14 -13.64 14.00
C ASP A 62 13.30 -12.13 13.83
N LEU A 63 13.74 -11.70 12.65
CA LEU A 63 13.87 -10.27 12.33
C LEU A 63 12.51 -9.58 12.34
N VAL A 64 11.48 -10.18 11.74
CA VAL A 64 10.11 -9.64 11.79
C VAL A 64 9.60 -9.58 13.23
N ARG A 65 9.81 -10.63 14.03
CA ARG A 65 9.43 -10.67 15.44
C ARG A 65 10.11 -9.55 16.23
N LYS A 66 11.39 -9.27 15.95
CA LYS A 66 12.12 -8.15 16.56
C LYS A 66 11.56 -6.79 16.16
N VAL A 67 11.12 -6.60 14.91
CA VAL A 67 10.51 -5.35 14.44
C VAL A 67 9.18 -5.05 15.15
N PHE A 68 8.44 -6.09 15.53
CA PHE A 68 7.13 -5.97 16.16
C PHE A 68 7.09 -6.37 17.64
N SER A 69 8.24 -6.59 18.27
CA SER A 69 8.34 -7.06 19.66
C SER A 69 7.70 -6.09 20.66
N ASP A 70 7.55 -4.83 20.28
CA ASP A 70 6.93 -3.78 21.07
C ASP A 70 5.39 -3.73 20.93
N ARG A 71 4.82 -4.38 19.92
CA ARG A 71 3.37 -4.38 19.62
C ARG A 71 2.71 -5.72 19.85
N TYR A 72 3.43 -6.80 19.59
CA TYR A 72 2.92 -8.15 19.73
C TYR A 72 3.86 -8.95 20.63
N TYR A 73 3.35 -9.40 21.78
CA TYR A 73 3.95 -10.49 22.53
C TYR A 73 3.67 -11.80 21.79
N LEU A 74 4.37 -12.00 20.68
CA LEU A 74 4.43 -13.29 19.99
C LEU A 74 5.58 -14.08 20.55
#